data_AF-A0A3Q1EQR2-F1
#
_entry.id   AF-A0A3Q1EQR2-F1
#
_cell.length_a   1.000
_cell.length_b   1.000
_cell.length_c   1.000
_cell.angle_alpha   90.00
_cell.angle_beta   90.00
_cell.angle_gamma   90.00
#
_symmetry.space_group_name_H-M   'P 1'
#
loop_
_entity.id
_entity.type
_entity.pdbx_description
1 polymer ?
#
loop_
_entity_poly.entity_id
_entity_poly.type
_entity_poly.pdbx_seq_one_letter_code
_entity_poly.pdbx_strand_id
1 'polypeptide(L)'
;MASSVPSCVSMKSNQSIIIFFFRLSSCNLSERSCRALSSVLSSQSSSLRDLDLSNNDLQDSGVKLLSVGLKSKHCELETLSLSGCLVTEEGCSSLVSALSFNPSHLRELDLSYNHAGDSGVKLLSAAVEDLKWRQDTLRYGQTTRGHIVHVYFCELELDTNTVNRNLRLSDNNRKVTYVKEEQPYPDHPDRFDCRVQLLCRNGLTGRCYWEVEWRGGVYISVTYRGIRRKGNNDNCMFGWNDQSWSLNCSDDDGFSLWHNNIRTSISSSFSPSSVSKKVAVYVDHPAGILSFYKLSSDSLIHLHTFHTTFTEPLYPGFGFRSGFSGWSGSSVSLCSL
;
A
#
# COMPACT_ATOMS: atom_id res chain seq x y z
N MET A 1 -3.74 23.23 13.12
CA MET A 1 -2.38 23.76 13.38
C MET A 1 -1.54 23.38 12.19
N ALA A 2 -0.90 24.38 11.57
CA ALA A 2 -0.19 24.24 10.30
C ALA A 2 1.01 23.29 10.44
N SER A 3 1.00 22.17 9.71
CA SER A 3 2.19 21.35 9.50
C SER A 3 3.11 22.11 8.54
N SER A 4 4.20 22.65 9.07
CA SER A 4 5.23 23.35 8.34
C SER A 4 5.82 22.47 7.24
N VAL A 5 5.52 22.81 5.99
CA VAL A 5 6.25 22.34 4.81
C VAL A 5 7.70 22.83 4.97
N PRO A 6 8.73 21.98 4.93
CA PRO A 6 10.09 22.45 4.78
C PRO A 6 10.19 23.15 3.43
N SER A 7 10.30 24.47 3.49
CA SER A 7 10.53 25.35 2.35
C SER A 7 11.70 24.83 1.51
N CYS A 8 11.55 24.87 0.18
CA CYS A 8 12.55 24.54 -0.82
C CYS A 8 13.98 24.87 -0.35
N VAL A 9 14.78 23.84 -0.05
CA VAL A 9 16.23 24.00 0.08
C VAL A 9 16.74 24.37 -1.31
N SER A 10 17.18 25.62 -1.46
CA SER A 10 18.01 26.05 -2.57
C SER A 10 19.30 25.22 -2.55
N MET A 11 19.34 24.13 -3.31
CA MET A 11 20.58 23.41 -3.63
C MET A 11 21.42 24.28 -4.57
N LYS A 12 22.04 25.34 -4.04
CA LYS A 12 23.07 26.10 -4.74
C LYS A 12 24.40 25.43 -4.49
N SER A 13 25.06 25.07 -5.59
CA SER A 13 26.47 24.69 -5.63
C SER A 13 27.31 25.82 -5.05
N ASN A 14 27.82 25.64 -3.83
CA ASN A 14 29.11 26.16 -3.37
C ASN A 14 29.37 25.69 -1.93
N GLN A 15 30.55 25.07 -1.77
CA GLN A 15 31.11 24.39 -0.59
C GLN A 15 30.76 22.91 -0.45
N SER A 16 31.82 22.10 -0.36
CA SER A 16 31.84 20.64 -0.31
C SER A 16 31.02 20.09 0.86
N ILE A 17 29.74 19.81 0.62
CA ILE A 17 28.95 19.01 1.56
C ILE A 17 29.25 17.55 1.26
N ILE A 18 29.95 16.90 2.17
CA ILE A 18 30.18 15.46 2.16
C ILE A 18 28.89 14.80 2.67
N ILE A 19 27.93 14.55 1.78
CA ILE A 19 26.73 13.78 2.11
C ILE A 19 26.96 12.36 1.60
N PHE A 20 27.26 11.41 2.49
CA PHE A 20 27.27 10.00 2.12
C PHE A 20 25.83 9.48 1.94
N PHE A 21 24.89 9.94 2.77
CA PHE A 21 23.52 9.43 2.82
C PHE A 21 22.49 10.57 2.81
N PHE A 22 21.53 10.52 1.88
CA PHE A 22 20.47 11.53 1.75
C PHE A 22 19.09 10.90 1.63
N ARG A 23 18.23 11.17 2.62
CA ARG A 23 16.83 10.69 2.68
C ARG A 23 15.86 11.81 2.35
N LEU A 24 15.10 11.62 1.27
CA LEU A 24 13.99 12.47 0.84
C LEU A 24 12.69 11.66 0.69
N SER A 25 12.54 10.61 1.48
CA SER A 25 11.34 9.78 1.46
C SER A 25 10.10 10.58 1.84
N SER A 26 8.99 10.40 1.12
CA SER A 26 7.70 11.06 1.39
C SER A 26 7.77 12.60 1.43
N CYS A 27 8.65 13.21 0.65
CA CYS A 27 8.89 14.66 0.64
C CYS A 27 8.08 15.43 -0.41
N ASN A 28 7.12 14.79 -1.08
CA ASN A 28 6.32 15.35 -2.17
C ASN A 28 7.21 16.02 -3.25
N LEU A 29 8.22 15.28 -3.72
CA LEU A 29 9.19 15.79 -4.69
C LEU A 29 8.53 16.08 -6.04
N SER A 30 8.88 17.22 -6.62
CA SER A 30 8.43 17.63 -7.95
C SER A 30 9.46 17.29 -9.03
N GLU A 31 9.10 17.43 -10.30
CA GLU A 31 10.07 17.32 -11.40
C GLU A 31 11.24 18.31 -11.27
N ARG A 32 11.01 19.49 -10.66
CA ARG A 32 12.07 20.44 -10.37
C ARG A 32 13.07 19.87 -9.37
N SER A 33 12.59 19.14 -8.36
CA SER A 33 13.43 18.43 -7.40
C SER A 33 14.25 17.33 -8.10
N CYS A 34 13.64 16.54 -9.00
CA CYS A 34 14.35 15.52 -9.78
C CYS A 34 15.45 16.12 -10.67
N ARG A 35 15.20 17.27 -11.30
CA ARG A 35 16.20 17.98 -12.10
C ARG A 35 17.36 18.51 -11.24
N ALA A 36 17.07 19.01 -10.04
CA ALA A 36 18.11 19.43 -9.11
C ALA A 36 18.95 18.24 -8.62
N LEU A 37 18.32 17.14 -8.23
CA LEU A 37 19.00 15.90 -7.84
C LEU A 37 19.86 15.33 -8.97
N SER A 38 19.35 15.35 -10.21
CA SER A 38 20.11 14.97 -11.40
C SER A 38 21.40 15.79 -11.56
N SER A 39 21.31 17.11 -11.33
CA SER A 39 22.49 17.99 -11.33
C SER A 39 23.48 17.67 -10.21
N VAL A 40 22.99 17.25 -9.03
CA VAL A 40 23.84 16.81 -7.91
C VAL A 40 24.55 15.50 -8.29
N LEU A 41 23.82 14.50 -8.80
CA LEU A 41 24.38 13.21 -9.23
C LEU A 41 25.42 13.36 -10.35
N SER A 42 25.24 14.37 -11.22
CA SER A 42 26.18 14.66 -12.30
C SER A 42 27.41 15.47 -11.90
N SER A 43 27.42 16.08 -10.71
CA SER A 43 28.49 16.98 -10.29
C SER A 43 29.76 16.22 -9.92
N GLN A 44 30.90 16.68 -10.43
CA GLN A 44 32.22 16.15 -10.06
C GLN A 44 32.52 16.30 -8.55
N SER A 45 31.88 17.27 -7.88
CA SER A 45 32.05 17.49 -6.44
C SER A 45 31.08 16.67 -5.58
N SER A 46 30.22 15.87 -6.19
CA SER A 46 29.26 15.04 -5.45
C SER A 46 29.97 13.87 -4.79
N SER A 47 29.62 13.59 -3.55
CA SER A 47 30.07 12.42 -2.80
C SER A 47 28.91 11.53 -2.37
N LEU A 48 27.73 11.74 -2.97
CA LEU A 48 26.51 11.02 -2.62
C LEU A 48 26.64 9.54 -2.94
N ARG A 49 26.49 8.68 -1.91
CA ARG A 49 26.54 7.22 -2.01
C ARG A 49 25.17 6.59 -1.87
N ASP A 50 24.33 7.13 -1.01
CA ASP A 50 23.03 6.56 -0.72
C ASP A 50 21.93 7.62 -0.87
N LEU A 51 20.95 7.33 -1.73
CA LEU A 51 19.85 8.22 -2.01
C LEU A 51 18.53 7.48 -1.88
N ASP A 52 17.71 7.91 -0.93
CA ASP A 52 16.38 7.38 -0.70
C ASP A 52 15.34 8.41 -1.13
N LEU A 53 14.68 8.14 -2.26
CA LEU A 53 13.60 8.94 -2.84
C LEU A 53 12.26 8.26 -2.72
N SER A 54 12.17 7.19 -1.92
CA SER A 54 10.97 6.39 -1.80
C SER A 54 9.74 7.24 -1.49
N ASN A 55 8.60 6.81 -1.98
CA ASN A 55 7.31 7.38 -1.65
C ASN A 55 7.10 8.82 -2.10
N ASN A 56 7.70 9.17 -3.23
CA ASN A 56 7.38 10.39 -3.95
C ASN A 56 6.74 10.00 -5.27
N ASP A 57 5.71 10.72 -5.71
CA ASP A 57 5.03 10.44 -6.99
C ASP A 57 5.88 10.90 -8.18
N LEU A 58 7.10 10.37 -8.30
CA LEU A 58 8.09 10.76 -9.31
C LEU A 58 7.62 10.36 -10.71
N GLN A 59 6.94 9.22 -10.82
CA GLN A 59 6.51 8.61 -12.06
C GLN A 59 7.70 8.38 -13.02
N ASP A 60 7.42 8.01 -14.27
CA ASP A 60 8.46 7.81 -15.27
C ASP A 60 9.16 9.13 -15.63
N SER A 61 8.48 10.27 -15.56
CA SER A 61 9.08 11.58 -15.90
C SER A 61 10.16 11.99 -14.90
N GLY A 62 9.91 11.84 -13.60
CA GLY A 62 10.89 12.07 -12.55
C GLY A 62 12.08 11.12 -12.66
N VAL A 63 11.83 9.85 -12.91
CA VAL A 63 12.89 8.84 -13.12
C VAL A 63 13.73 9.15 -14.35
N LYS A 64 13.12 9.54 -15.48
CA LYS A 64 13.86 9.97 -16.69
C LYS A 64 14.81 11.14 -16.40
N LEU A 65 14.39 12.12 -15.60
CA LEU A 65 15.24 13.24 -15.20
C LEU A 65 16.41 12.77 -14.32
N LEU A 66 16.16 11.87 -13.37
CA LEU A 66 17.20 11.27 -12.52
C LEU A 66 18.19 10.41 -13.33
N SER A 67 17.70 9.67 -14.33
CA SER A 67 18.51 8.86 -15.24
C SER A 67 19.56 9.68 -16.00
N VAL A 68 19.30 10.95 -16.31
CA VAL A 68 20.32 11.86 -16.87
C VAL A 68 21.49 12.03 -15.91
N GLY A 69 21.21 12.12 -14.61
CA GLY A 69 22.18 12.26 -13.54
C GLY A 69 23.01 11.00 -13.35
N LEU A 70 22.33 9.86 -13.29
CA LEU A 70 22.92 8.53 -13.15
C LEU A 70 23.83 8.15 -14.32
N LYS A 71 23.55 8.67 -15.54
CA LYS A 71 24.42 8.50 -16.72
C LYS A 71 25.75 9.24 -16.62
N SER A 72 25.96 10.12 -15.65
CA SER A 72 27.22 10.83 -15.52
C SER A 72 28.33 9.92 -15.01
N LYS A 73 29.54 10.06 -15.56
CA LYS A 73 30.76 9.40 -15.05
C LYS A 73 31.15 9.87 -13.64
N HIS A 74 30.54 10.95 -13.16
CA HIS A 74 30.76 11.52 -11.82
C HIS A 74 29.76 11.00 -10.80
N CYS A 75 28.78 10.20 -11.22
CA CYS A 75 27.82 9.60 -10.31
C CYS A 75 28.45 8.45 -9.56
N GLU A 76 28.67 8.64 -8.26
CA GLU A 76 29.27 7.62 -7.37
C GLU A 76 28.23 6.90 -6.49
N LEU A 77 26.94 6.99 -6.86
CA LEU A 77 25.84 6.43 -6.08
C LEU A 77 25.95 4.90 -5.98
N GLU A 78 25.91 4.38 -4.76
CA GLU A 78 25.93 2.95 -4.41
C GLU A 78 24.53 2.41 -4.10
N THR A 79 23.64 3.22 -3.50
CA THR A 79 22.28 2.80 -3.14
C THR A 79 21.25 3.80 -3.66
N LEU A 80 20.20 3.29 -4.31
CA LEU A 80 19.05 4.08 -4.76
C LEU A 80 17.75 3.39 -4.36
N SER A 81 16.93 4.04 -3.54
CA SER A 81 15.54 3.62 -3.33
C SER A 81 14.59 4.54 -4.09
N LEU A 82 13.82 3.92 -4.98
CA LEU A 82 12.68 4.49 -5.71
C LEU A 82 11.40 3.72 -5.35
N SER A 83 11.35 3.11 -4.17
CA SER A 83 10.20 2.33 -3.73
C SER A 83 8.94 3.20 -3.70
N GLY A 84 7.82 2.72 -4.25
CA GLY A 84 6.58 3.49 -4.25
C GLY A 84 6.69 4.81 -5.02
N CYS A 85 7.40 4.85 -6.14
CA CYS A 85 7.55 6.07 -6.93
C CYS A 85 6.65 6.12 -8.17
N LEU A 86 5.67 5.22 -8.26
CA LEU A 86 4.77 5.08 -9.42
C LEU A 86 5.53 4.84 -10.74
N VAL A 87 6.68 4.18 -10.66
CA VAL A 87 7.54 3.89 -11.81
C VAL A 87 6.93 2.75 -12.61
N THR A 88 6.80 2.90 -13.93
CA THR A 88 6.31 1.85 -14.82
C THR A 88 7.43 1.15 -15.57
N GLU A 89 7.09 0.25 -16.48
CA GLU A 89 8.01 -0.34 -17.47
C GLU A 89 8.89 0.71 -18.17
N GLU A 90 8.34 1.90 -18.48
CA GLU A 90 9.07 2.95 -19.17
C GLU A 90 10.18 3.58 -18.31
N GLY A 91 9.88 3.85 -17.04
CA GLY A 91 10.86 4.34 -16.08
C GLY A 91 11.93 3.29 -15.78
N CYS A 92 11.56 2.01 -15.68
CA CYS A 92 12.51 0.90 -15.55
C CYS A 92 13.48 0.84 -16.74
N SER A 93 12.98 0.98 -17.98
CA SER A 93 13.83 1.05 -19.19
C SER A 93 14.79 2.23 -19.13
N SER A 94 14.31 3.39 -18.67
CA SER A 94 15.13 4.60 -18.50
C SER A 94 16.24 4.43 -17.45
N LEU A 95 15.97 3.70 -16.37
CA LEU A 95 16.97 3.35 -15.35
C LEU A 95 18.01 2.38 -15.91
N VAL A 96 17.58 1.28 -16.53
CA VAL A 96 18.49 0.28 -17.13
C VAL A 96 19.42 0.95 -18.15
N SER A 97 18.88 1.78 -19.04
CA SER A 97 19.69 2.54 -20.01
C SER A 97 20.74 3.45 -19.33
N ALA A 98 20.42 4.02 -18.17
CA ALA A 98 21.37 4.83 -17.42
C ALA A 98 22.48 4.00 -16.79
N LEU A 99 22.11 2.87 -16.20
CA LEU A 99 23.00 1.98 -15.48
C LEU A 99 23.94 1.20 -16.40
N SER A 100 23.55 0.95 -17.66
CA SER A 100 24.38 0.29 -18.66
C SER A 100 25.40 1.21 -19.35
N PHE A 101 25.26 2.54 -19.24
CA PHE A 101 26.11 3.47 -20.01
C PHE A 101 27.49 3.72 -19.38
N ASN A 102 27.61 3.53 -18.07
CA ASN A 102 28.88 3.64 -17.33
C ASN A 102 29.00 2.45 -16.38
N PRO A 103 30.22 2.07 -15.93
CA PRO A 103 30.36 1.17 -14.80
C PRO A 103 29.71 1.83 -13.58
N SER A 104 28.44 1.51 -13.37
CA SER A 104 27.66 2.05 -12.27
C SER A 104 28.29 1.59 -10.96
N HIS A 105 28.48 2.53 -10.04
CA HIS A 105 28.83 2.20 -8.66
C HIS A 105 27.64 1.62 -7.88
N LEU A 106 26.44 1.62 -8.48
CA LEU A 106 25.22 1.17 -7.82
C LEU A 106 25.29 -0.33 -7.49
N ARG A 107 25.06 -0.63 -6.21
CA ARG A 107 25.06 -1.95 -5.58
C ARG A 107 23.75 -2.28 -4.88
N GLU A 108 22.82 -1.33 -4.77
CA GLU A 108 21.46 -1.60 -4.29
C GLU A 108 20.46 -0.71 -5.03
N LEU A 109 19.45 -1.32 -5.65
CA LEU A 109 18.34 -0.63 -6.29
C LEU A 109 17.02 -1.21 -5.78
N ASP A 110 16.27 -0.39 -5.06
CA ASP A 110 14.94 -0.74 -4.55
C ASP A 110 13.86 -0.08 -5.41
N LEU A 111 13.14 -0.92 -6.16
CA LEU A 111 11.99 -0.56 -6.99
C LEU A 111 10.70 -1.22 -6.49
N SER A 112 10.66 -1.67 -5.23
CA SER A 112 9.43 -2.22 -4.65
C SER A 112 8.25 -1.25 -4.72
N TYR A 113 7.02 -1.77 -4.71
CA TYR A 113 5.79 -0.95 -4.81
C TYR A 113 5.73 -0.01 -6.02
N ASN A 114 6.35 -0.40 -7.14
CA ASN A 114 6.20 0.25 -8.43
C ASN A 114 5.44 -0.66 -9.42
N HIS A 115 5.15 -0.13 -10.60
CA HIS A 115 4.44 -0.79 -11.69
C HIS A 115 5.40 -1.27 -12.78
N ALA A 116 6.53 -1.87 -12.38
CA ALA A 116 7.55 -2.30 -13.32
C ALA A 116 7.05 -3.32 -14.35
N GLY A 117 5.93 -4.01 -14.10
CA GLY A 117 5.38 -5.03 -14.99
C GLY A 117 6.32 -6.21 -15.22
N ASP A 118 5.83 -7.26 -15.91
CA ASP A 118 6.67 -8.42 -16.23
C ASP A 118 7.82 -8.05 -17.17
N SER A 119 7.58 -7.09 -18.07
CA SER A 119 8.55 -6.65 -19.07
C SER A 119 9.69 -5.84 -18.42
N GLY A 120 9.36 -4.89 -17.53
CA GLY A 120 10.34 -4.10 -16.80
C GLY A 120 11.12 -4.92 -15.79
N VAL A 121 10.48 -5.89 -15.13
CA VAL A 121 11.19 -6.88 -14.29
C VAL A 121 12.20 -7.66 -15.12
N LYS A 122 11.81 -8.18 -16.28
CA LYS A 122 12.72 -8.91 -17.17
C LYS A 122 13.91 -8.06 -17.63
N LEU A 123 13.66 -6.78 -17.94
CA LEU A 123 14.72 -5.82 -18.30
C LEU A 123 15.70 -5.59 -17.14
N LEU A 124 15.18 -5.40 -15.92
CA LEU A 124 16.00 -5.21 -14.73
C LEU A 124 16.81 -6.46 -14.37
N SER A 125 16.22 -7.65 -14.46
CA SER A 125 16.92 -8.92 -14.24
C SER A 125 18.06 -9.12 -15.23
N ALA A 126 17.85 -8.84 -16.51
CA ALA A 126 18.90 -8.93 -17.52
C ALA A 126 20.05 -7.93 -17.26
N ALA A 127 19.72 -6.72 -16.79
CA ALA A 127 20.73 -5.71 -16.44
C ALA A 127 21.58 -6.14 -15.23
N VAL A 128 20.99 -6.81 -14.23
CA VAL A 128 21.71 -7.36 -13.06
C VAL A 128 22.75 -8.39 -13.48
N GLU A 129 22.39 -9.29 -14.40
CA GLU A 129 23.29 -10.33 -14.91
C GLU A 129 24.50 -9.72 -15.63
N ASP A 130 24.29 -8.67 -16.44
CA ASP A 130 25.33 -8.01 -17.22
C ASP A 130 26.26 -7.14 -16.35
N LEU A 131 25.70 -6.43 -15.35
CA LEU A 131 26.45 -5.53 -14.47
C LEU A 131 27.21 -6.24 -13.34
N LYS A 132 27.17 -7.58 -13.28
CA LYS A 132 27.74 -8.40 -12.19
C LYS A 132 27.27 -7.99 -10.80
N TRP A 133 26.06 -7.46 -10.69
CA TRP A 133 25.46 -7.15 -9.40
C TRP A 133 25.19 -8.46 -8.66
N ARG A 134 25.32 -8.48 -7.32
CA ARG A 134 24.86 -9.64 -6.55
C ARG A 134 23.34 -9.72 -6.71
N GLN A 135 22.75 -10.90 -6.81
CA GLN A 135 21.28 -10.98 -6.95
C GLN A 135 20.53 -10.33 -5.78
N ASP A 136 21.15 -10.26 -4.59
CA ASP A 136 20.61 -9.62 -3.39
C ASP A 136 20.52 -8.07 -3.49
N THR A 137 21.10 -7.46 -4.52
CA THR A 137 21.20 -6.01 -4.77
C THR A 137 19.94 -5.40 -5.35
N LEU A 138 19.16 -6.15 -6.13
CA LEU A 138 17.99 -5.61 -6.81
C LEU A 138 16.72 -6.09 -6.10
N ARG A 139 15.99 -5.15 -5.49
CA ARG A 139 14.69 -5.43 -4.87
C ARG A 139 13.58 -4.97 -5.80
N TYR A 140 12.93 -5.91 -6.45
CA TYR A 140 11.69 -5.68 -7.19
C TYR A 140 10.60 -6.59 -6.62
N GLY A 141 9.41 -6.04 -6.35
CA GLY A 141 8.21 -6.81 -6.01
C GLY A 141 8.14 -7.49 -4.63
N GLN A 142 9.22 -7.59 -3.85
CA GLN A 142 9.17 -8.12 -2.48
C GLN A 142 9.81 -7.17 -1.48
N THR A 143 8.98 -6.61 -0.61
CA THR A 143 9.42 -5.81 0.53
C THR A 143 9.18 -6.62 1.79
N THR A 144 10.13 -6.55 2.72
CA THR A 144 9.92 -7.10 4.05
C THR A 144 8.79 -6.33 4.73
N ARG A 145 7.93 -7.03 5.48
CA ARG A 145 6.80 -6.44 6.22
C ARG A 145 7.23 -5.21 7.03
N GLY A 146 8.45 -5.22 7.58
CA GLY A 146 8.99 -4.10 8.35
C GLY A 146 9.06 -2.78 7.57
N HIS A 147 9.40 -2.80 6.28
CA HIS A 147 9.54 -1.56 5.51
C HIS A 147 8.19 -0.94 5.15
N ILE A 148 7.22 -1.74 4.68
CA ILE A 148 5.88 -1.24 4.33
C ILE A 148 5.13 -0.73 5.56
N VAL A 149 5.28 -1.41 6.71
CA VAL A 149 4.72 -0.97 8.00
C VAL A 149 5.31 0.38 8.39
N HIS A 150 6.64 0.51 8.37
CA HIS A 150 7.30 1.75 8.79
C HIS A 150 6.89 2.97 7.94
N VAL A 151 6.58 2.75 6.67
CA VAL A 151 6.37 3.84 5.70
C VAL A 151 4.90 4.20 5.51
N TYR A 152 4.03 3.21 5.41
CA TYR A 152 2.64 3.42 4.96
C TYR A 152 1.60 3.11 6.03
N PHE A 153 2.01 2.71 7.24
CA PHE A 153 1.05 2.35 8.26
C PHE A 153 0.10 3.50 8.57
N CYS A 154 -1.19 3.23 8.42
CA CYS A 154 -2.28 4.12 8.75
C CYS A 154 -2.95 3.63 10.03
N GLU A 155 -3.04 4.53 11.00
CA GLU A 155 -3.94 4.33 12.11
C GLU A 155 -5.39 4.59 11.68
N LEU A 156 -6.20 3.53 11.69
CA LEU A 156 -7.61 3.61 11.32
C LEU A 156 -8.48 3.94 12.53
N GLU A 157 -9.48 4.78 12.31
CA GLU A 157 -10.48 5.17 13.31
C GLU A 157 -11.86 4.69 12.88
N LEU A 158 -12.57 3.97 13.74
CA LEU A 158 -13.92 3.50 13.44
C LEU A 158 -14.93 4.65 13.45
N ASP A 159 -15.83 4.68 12.46
CA ASP A 159 -16.95 5.61 12.44
C ASP A 159 -18.17 5.03 13.17
N THR A 160 -18.29 5.39 14.45
CA THR A 160 -19.42 5.05 15.34
C THR A 160 -20.80 5.39 14.78
N ASN A 161 -20.90 6.35 13.85
CA ASN A 161 -22.17 6.71 13.22
C ASN A 161 -22.61 5.70 12.16
N THR A 162 -21.69 4.89 11.65
CA THR A 162 -21.98 3.86 10.64
C THR A 162 -22.27 2.49 11.24
N VAL A 163 -21.82 2.25 12.48
CA VAL A 163 -21.81 0.92 13.13
C VAL A 163 -23.21 0.34 13.26
N ASN A 164 -23.44 -0.83 12.66
CA ASN A 164 -24.67 -1.58 12.85
C ASN A 164 -24.92 -1.92 14.34
N ARG A 165 -26.18 -1.94 14.77
CA ARG A 165 -26.52 -2.16 16.20
C ARG A 165 -26.14 -3.55 16.72
N ASN A 166 -25.92 -4.55 15.87
CA ASN A 166 -25.44 -5.87 16.30
C ASN A 166 -23.90 -5.95 16.40
N LEU A 167 -23.20 -4.82 16.34
CA LEU A 167 -21.75 -4.75 16.52
C LEU A 167 -21.40 -4.07 17.84
N ARG A 168 -20.59 -4.72 18.66
CA ARG A 168 -20.08 -4.17 19.90
C ARG A 168 -18.63 -3.73 19.74
N LEU A 169 -18.39 -2.44 19.99
CA LEU A 169 -17.05 -1.88 20.09
C LEU A 169 -16.44 -2.14 21.48
N SER A 170 -15.14 -2.40 21.50
CA SER A 170 -14.35 -2.66 22.71
C SER A 170 -12.89 -2.27 22.47
N ASP A 171 -12.07 -2.31 23.51
CA ASP A 171 -10.64 -2.00 23.43
C ASP A 171 -10.38 -0.62 22.82
N ASN A 172 -10.96 0.43 23.42
CA ASN A 172 -10.90 1.81 22.91
C ASN A 172 -11.31 1.93 21.43
N ASN A 173 -12.38 1.22 21.03
CA ASN A 173 -12.87 1.13 19.65
C ASN A 173 -11.88 0.53 18.65
N ARG A 174 -10.88 -0.25 19.11
CA ARG A 174 -9.96 -0.99 18.23
C ARG A 174 -10.47 -2.37 17.89
N LYS A 175 -11.41 -2.91 18.67
CA LYS A 175 -11.99 -4.23 18.46
C LYS A 175 -13.49 -4.18 18.28
N VAL A 176 -13.97 -4.83 17.23
CA VAL A 176 -15.37 -4.96 16.85
C VAL A 176 -15.77 -6.42 16.96
N THR A 177 -16.87 -6.70 17.65
CA THR A 177 -17.42 -8.06 17.78
C THR A 177 -18.87 -8.10 17.38
N TYR A 178 -19.25 -9.09 16.58
CA TYR A 178 -20.66 -9.37 16.32
C TYR A 178 -21.34 -10.01 17.53
N VAL A 179 -22.46 -9.43 17.93
CA VAL A 179 -23.31 -9.84 19.06
C VAL A 179 -24.77 -9.90 18.64
N LYS A 180 -25.57 -10.76 19.28
CA LYS A 180 -27.00 -10.90 18.93
C LYS A 180 -27.81 -9.73 19.47
N GLU A 181 -27.40 -9.18 20.60
CA GLU A 181 -28.08 -8.08 21.28
C GLU A 181 -27.79 -6.75 20.59
N GLU A 182 -28.82 -5.95 20.36
CA GLU A 182 -28.64 -4.60 19.84
C GLU A 182 -27.94 -3.71 20.87
N GLN A 183 -26.89 -3.02 20.42
CA GLN A 183 -26.17 -2.02 21.17
C GLN A 183 -26.92 -0.67 21.09
N PRO A 184 -26.89 0.15 22.15
CA PRO A 184 -27.70 1.36 22.29
C PRO A 184 -27.14 2.55 21.50
N TYR A 185 -26.78 2.34 20.22
CA TYR A 185 -26.31 3.43 19.36
C TYR A 185 -27.48 4.30 18.87
N PRO A 186 -27.34 5.63 18.88
CA PRO A 186 -28.38 6.54 18.41
C PRO A 186 -28.64 6.35 16.91
N ASP A 187 -29.86 6.65 16.47
CA ASP A 187 -30.17 6.63 15.04
C ASP A 187 -29.33 7.64 14.26
N HIS A 188 -28.88 7.23 13.08
CA HIS A 188 -28.07 8.04 12.18
C HIS A 188 -28.33 7.64 10.72
N PRO A 189 -28.38 8.60 9.77
CA PRO A 189 -28.58 8.31 8.35
C PRO A 189 -27.51 7.38 7.78
N ASP A 190 -26.25 7.55 8.21
CA ASP A 190 -25.11 6.73 7.72
C ASP A 190 -25.00 5.35 8.39
N ARG A 191 -25.86 5.02 9.37
CA ARG A 191 -25.82 3.74 10.09
C ARG A 191 -26.28 2.59 9.22
N PHE A 192 -25.51 1.50 9.15
CA PHE A 192 -26.00 0.27 8.52
C PHE A 192 -27.12 -0.35 9.36
N ASP A 193 -28.27 -0.67 8.75
CA ASP A 193 -29.45 -1.19 9.46
C ASP A 193 -29.58 -2.72 9.40
N CYS A 194 -29.71 -3.31 8.21
CA CYS A 194 -29.92 -4.74 7.99
C CYS A 194 -28.60 -5.51 7.88
N ARG A 195 -27.57 -4.88 7.30
CA ARG A 195 -26.26 -5.51 7.10
C ARG A 195 -25.35 -5.22 8.29
N VAL A 196 -24.78 -6.27 8.85
CA VAL A 196 -23.89 -6.19 10.02
C VAL A 196 -22.51 -5.69 9.57
N GLN A 197 -22.38 -4.38 9.40
CA GLN A 197 -21.21 -3.71 8.83
C GLN A 197 -20.92 -2.37 9.54
N LEU A 198 -19.71 -1.85 9.31
CA LEU A 198 -19.29 -0.50 9.68
C LEU A 198 -18.21 0.01 8.73
N LEU A 199 -17.94 1.31 8.79
CA LEU A 199 -16.79 1.95 8.15
C LEU A 199 -15.85 2.61 9.18
N CYS A 200 -14.62 2.81 8.75
CA CYS A 200 -13.69 3.76 9.34
C CYS A 200 -13.96 5.18 8.82
N ARG A 201 -13.50 6.18 9.57
CA ARG A 201 -13.61 7.61 9.22
C ARG A 201 -12.59 8.04 8.17
N ASN A 202 -11.50 7.29 8.03
CA ASN A 202 -10.38 7.63 7.16
C ASN A 202 -10.78 7.55 5.68
N GLY A 203 -10.93 8.71 5.03
CA GLY A 203 -11.03 8.80 3.57
C GLY A 203 -9.66 8.76 2.93
N LEU A 204 -9.26 7.60 2.40
CA LEU A 204 -7.95 7.35 1.82
C LEU A 204 -7.88 7.89 0.39
N THR A 205 -6.97 8.82 0.15
CA THR A 205 -6.67 9.41 -1.18
C THR A 205 -5.21 9.22 -1.60
N GLY A 206 -4.39 8.60 -0.75
CA GLY A 206 -2.98 8.36 -0.99
C GLY A 206 -2.63 6.89 -0.77
N ARG A 207 -1.41 6.66 -0.31
CA ARG A 207 -0.93 5.32 0.03
C ARG A 207 -1.18 5.02 1.50
N CYS A 208 -1.69 3.82 1.75
CA CYS A 208 -2.12 3.45 3.09
C CYS A 208 -2.01 1.95 3.29
N TYR A 209 -1.41 1.55 4.40
CA TYR A 209 -1.26 0.17 4.82
C TYR A 209 -1.88 -0.01 6.21
N TRP A 210 -2.61 -1.08 6.44
CA TRP A 210 -3.04 -1.44 7.78
C TRP A 210 -3.17 -2.95 7.95
N GLU A 211 -3.15 -3.37 9.20
CA GLU A 211 -3.26 -4.77 9.58
C GLU A 211 -4.47 -4.98 10.48
N VAL A 212 -5.13 -6.12 10.29
CA VAL A 212 -6.24 -6.54 11.14
C VAL A 212 -6.09 -7.99 11.56
N GLU A 213 -6.40 -8.25 12.82
CA GLU A 213 -6.64 -9.59 13.33
C GLU A 213 -8.13 -9.91 13.27
N TRP A 214 -8.50 -11.10 12.82
CA TRP A 214 -9.89 -11.49 12.62
C TRP A 214 -10.22 -12.90 13.15
N ARG A 215 -11.50 -13.15 13.46
CA ARG A 215 -12.02 -14.47 13.84
C ARG A 215 -13.42 -14.71 13.28
N GLY A 216 -13.76 -15.96 12.97
CA GLY A 216 -15.05 -16.36 12.40
C GLY A 216 -15.22 -15.89 10.95
N GLY A 217 -16.42 -15.48 10.56
CA GLY A 217 -16.70 -14.94 9.21
C GLY A 217 -16.71 -13.42 9.17
N VAL A 218 -15.71 -12.80 8.55
CA VAL A 218 -15.59 -11.33 8.43
C VAL A 218 -15.30 -10.88 7.00
N TYR A 219 -15.73 -9.67 6.66
CA TYR A 219 -15.46 -9.00 5.39
C TYR A 219 -14.54 -7.81 5.67
N ILE A 220 -13.35 -7.80 5.07
CA ILE A 220 -12.36 -6.73 5.21
C ILE A 220 -12.31 -6.00 3.88
N SER A 221 -12.77 -4.76 3.88
CA SER A 221 -13.16 -4.07 2.65
C SER A 221 -12.64 -2.65 2.57
N VAL A 222 -12.61 -2.12 1.35
CA VAL A 222 -12.60 -0.68 1.09
C VAL A 222 -13.79 -0.33 0.19
N THR A 223 -14.33 0.86 0.36
CA THR A 223 -15.49 1.30 -0.41
C THR A 223 -15.52 2.82 -0.59
N TYR A 224 -16.24 3.29 -1.61
CA TYR A 224 -16.62 4.71 -1.65
C TYR A 224 -17.63 5.05 -0.55
N ARG A 225 -17.68 6.33 -0.19
CA ARG A 225 -18.58 6.81 0.87
C ARG A 225 -20.06 6.53 0.57
N GLY A 226 -20.42 6.56 -0.73
CA GLY A 226 -21.77 6.43 -1.26
C GLY A 226 -22.42 5.05 -1.16
N ILE A 227 -21.73 4.04 -0.59
CA ILE A 227 -22.33 2.72 -0.40
C ILE A 227 -23.66 2.81 0.36
N ARG A 228 -24.66 2.08 -0.14
CA ARG A 228 -26.00 2.08 0.44
C ARG A 228 -25.99 1.50 1.85
N ARG A 229 -26.59 2.22 2.81
CA ARG A 229 -26.62 1.85 4.23
C ARG A 229 -27.91 1.20 4.70
N LYS A 230 -29.00 1.43 3.96
CA LYS A 230 -30.36 1.12 4.39
C LYS A 230 -31.05 0.07 3.52
N GLY A 231 -31.74 -0.85 4.18
CA GLY A 231 -32.59 -1.87 3.58
C GLY A 231 -31.88 -3.21 3.34
N ASN A 232 -32.68 -4.23 3.02
CA ASN A 232 -32.22 -5.61 2.87
C ASN A 232 -31.80 -5.96 1.43
N ASN A 233 -31.24 -5.01 0.69
CA ASN A 233 -30.72 -5.26 -0.66
C ASN A 233 -29.26 -5.72 -0.56
N ASP A 234 -28.87 -6.65 -1.42
CA ASP A 234 -27.49 -7.13 -1.60
C ASP A 234 -26.50 -6.01 -1.93
N ASN A 235 -26.94 -4.94 -2.61
CA ASN A 235 -26.11 -3.77 -2.91
C ASN A 235 -25.60 -3.03 -1.66
N CYS A 236 -26.16 -3.29 -0.47
CA CYS A 236 -25.67 -2.71 0.78
C CYS A 236 -24.47 -3.46 1.36
N MET A 237 -24.17 -4.67 0.86
CA MET A 237 -23.13 -5.55 1.37
C MET A 237 -21.79 -5.31 0.68
N PHE A 238 -20.69 -5.29 1.43
CA PHE A 238 -19.35 -5.16 0.85
C PHE A 238 -19.04 -6.28 -0.16
N GLY A 239 -18.48 -5.89 -1.31
CA GLY A 239 -18.15 -6.77 -2.41
C GLY A 239 -19.32 -7.15 -3.33
N TRP A 240 -20.57 -6.84 -2.95
CA TRP A 240 -21.79 -7.15 -3.71
C TRP A 240 -22.34 -5.93 -4.47
N ASN A 241 -21.49 -4.93 -4.67
CA ASN A 241 -21.75 -3.73 -5.45
C ASN A 241 -20.45 -3.30 -6.14
N ASP A 242 -20.58 -2.37 -7.08
CA ASP A 242 -19.49 -1.78 -7.87
C ASP A 242 -18.68 -0.72 -7.10
N GLN A 243 -19.11 -0.35 -5.89
CA GLN A 243 -18.46 0.67 -5.05
C GLN A 243 -17.55 0.08 -3.96
N SER A 244 -17.42 -1.25 -3.88
CA SER A 244 -16.64 -1.90 -2.82
C SER A 244 -15.84 -3.10 -3.31
N TRP A 245 -14.71 -3.28 -2.66
CA TRP A 245 -13.79 -4.40 -2.86
C TRP A 245 -13.56 -5.05 -1.50
N SER A 246 -13.78 -6.36 -1.42
CA SER A 246 -13.83 -7.07 -0.14
C SER A 246 -13.03 -8.36 -0.18
N LEU A 247 -12.20 -8.55 0.83
CA LEU A 247 -11.67 -9.86 1.23
C LEU A 247 -12.59 -10.46 2.28
N ASN A 248 -13.26 -11.57 1.93
CA ASN A 248 -13.99 -12.39 2.87
C ASN A 248 -13.04 -13.41 3.51
N CYS A 249 -13.00 -13.41 4.83
CA CYS A 249 -12.21 -14.29 5.66
C CYS A 249 -13.13 -15.17 6.50
N SER A 250 -12.96 -16.49 6.40
CA SER A 250 -13.76 -17.48 7.12
C SER A 250 -12.86 -18.53 7.74
N ASP A 251 -13.17 -18.91 8.99
CA ASP A 251 -12.52 -20.05 9.65
C ASP A 251 -12.77 -21.36 8.89
N ASP A 252 -13.95 -21.48 8.27
CA ASP A 252 -14.41 -22.69 7.58
C ASP A 252 -14.05 -22.68 6.09
N ASP A 253 -14.23 -21.53 5.42
CA ASP A 253 -14.16 -21.39 3.96
C ASP A 253 -12.82 -20.79 3.45
N GLY A 254 -11.94 -20.36 4.35
CA GLY A 254 -10.69 -19.69 4.00
C GLY A 254 -10.89 -18.27 3.47
N PHE A 255 -10.18 -17.92 2.39
CA PHE A 255 -10.22 -16.58 1.79
C PHE A 255 -11.00 -16.58 0.46
N SER A 256 -11.83 -15.56 0.26
CA SER A 256 -12.43 -15.27 -1.06
C SER A 256 -12.51 -13.78 -1.31
N LEU A 257 -12.35 -13.36 -2.57
CA LEU A 257 -12.41 -11.95 -2.95
C LEU A 257 -13.69 -11.64 -3.68
N TRP A 258 -14.22 -10.45 -3.44
CA TRP A 258 -15.50 -10.02 -3.94
C TRP A 258 -15.45 -8.57 -4.40
N HIS A 259 -15.97 -8.35 -5.60
CA HIS A 259 -16.25 -7.03 -6.15
C HIS A 259 -17.40 -7.16 -7.14
N ASN A 260 -18.38 -6.24 -7.08
CA ASN A 260 -19.54 -6.23 -7.98
C ASN A 260 -20.28 -7.58 -8.07
N ASN A 261 -20.45 -8.26 -6.93
CA ASN A 261 -21.08 -9.58 -6.84
C ASN A 261 -20.34 -10.69 -7.63
N ILE A 262 -19.08 -10.46 -7.99
CA ILE A 262 -18.22 -11.44 -8.62
C ILE A 262 -17.24 -11.96 -7.57
N ARG A 263 -17.26 -13.29 -7.38
CA ARG A 263 -16.30 -13.99 -6.54
C ARG A 263 -15.06 -14.36 -7.35
N THR A 264 -13.89 -13.92 -6.88
CA THR A 264 -12.60 -14.39 -7.38
C THR A 264 -12.04 -15.44 -6.43
N SER A 265 -11.80 -16.64 -6.95
CA SER A 265 -11.17 -17.72 -6.20
C SER A 265 -9.68 -17.43 -5.99
N ILE A 266 -9.23 -17.51 -4.75
CA ILE A 266 -7.81 -17.47 -4.41
C ILE A 266 -7.26 -18.90 -4.54
N SER A 267 -6.01 -19.02 -5.00
CA SER A 267 -5.36 -20.32 -5.25
C SER A 267 -5.43 -21.24 -4.03
N SER A 268 -5.76 -22.52 -4.25
CA SER A 268 -6.13 -23.52 -3.24
C SER A 268 -4.98 -24.01 -2.34
N SER A 269 -3.77 -23.47 -2.47
CA SER A 269 -2.61 -23.86 -1.67
C SER A 269 -2.70 -23.39 -0.20
N PHE A 270 -3.73 -22.63 0.17
CA PHE A 270 -3.95 -22.17 1.54
C PHE A 270 -4.77 -23.16 2.35
N SER A 271 -4.07 -24.01 3.11
CA SER A 271 -4.74 -24.93 4.05
C SER A 271 -5.39 -24.15 5.22
N PRO A 272 -6.68 -24.37 5.53
CA PRO A 272 -7.42 -23.63 6.56
C PRO A 272 -6.86 -23.84 7.98
N SER A 273 -6.14 -24.94 8.21
CA SER A 273 -5.53 -25.32 9.49
C SER A 273 -4.27 -24.53 9.87
N SER A 274 -3.71 -23.71 8.95
CA SER A 274 -2.52 -22.86 9.17
C SER A 274 -2.80 -21.40 8.80
N VAL A 275 -4.05 -20.96 8.95
CA VAL A 275 -4.44 -19.57 8.67
C VAL A 275 -4.05 -18.71 9.85
N SER A 276 -2.89 -18.04 9.75
CA SER A 276 -2.64 -16.83 10.52
C SER A 276 -3.86 -15.92 10.41
N LYS A 277 -4.42 -15.57 11.57
CA LYS A 277 -5.64 -14.79 11.71
C LYS A 277 -5.40 -13.29 11.51
N LYS A 278 -4.31 -12.93 10.81
CA LYS A 278 -3.94 -11.57 10.48
C LYS A 278 -3.85 -11.38 8.98
N VAL A 279 -4.47 -10.32 8.49
CA VAL A 279 -4.34 -9.88 7.11
C VAL A 279 -3.92 -8.42 7.08
N ALA A 280 -3.26 -8.05 6.00
CA ALA A 280 -2.90 -6.68 5.67
C ALA A 280 -3.63 -6.24 4.42
N VAL A 281 -3.90 -4.94 4.38
CA VAL A 281 -4.42 -4.26 3.21
C VAL A 281 -3.46 -3.13 2.87
N TYR A 282 -3.12 -3.02 1.60
CA TYR A 282 -2.38 -1.90 1.04
C TYR A 282 -3.22 -1.24 -0.04
N VAL A 283 -3.40 0.07 0.07
CA VAL A 283 -4.04 0.92 -0.92
C VAL A 283 -2.98 1.85 -1.47
N ASP A 284 -2.93 1.97 -2.78
CA ASP A 284 -2.25 3.05 -3.48
C ASP A 284 -3.28 3.71 -4.39
N HIS A 285 -3.92 4.75 -3.85
CA HIS A 285 -5.08 5.38 -4.48
C HIS A 285 -4.74 6.06 -5.82
N PRO A 286 -3.68 6.88 -5.95
CA PRO A 286 -3.27 7.45 -7.23
C PRO A 286 -2.93 6.41 -8.29
N ALA A 287 -2.34 5.30 -7.86
CA ALA A 287 -1.96 4.19 -8.72
C ALA A 287 -3.12 3.27 -9.13
N GLY A 288 -4.26 3.38 -8.45
CA GLY A 288 -5.36 2.47 -8.67
C GLY A 288 -5.13 1.05 -8.15
N ILE A 289 -4.29 0.88 -7.13
CA ILE A 289 -3.94 -0.42 -6.56
C ILE A 289 -4.64 -0.64 -5.21
N LEU A 290 -5.22 -1.82 -5.06
CA LEU A 290 -5.65 -2.36 -3.77
C LEU A 290 -5.15 -3.80 -3.65
N SER A 291 -4.26 -4.04 -2.68
CA SER A 291 -3.65 -5.34 -2.45
C SER A 291 -4.02 -5.91 -1.09
N PHE A 292 -4.34 -7.20 -1.06
CA PHE A 292 -4.61 -7.96 0.16
C PHE A 292 -3.50 -8.97 0.41
N TYR A 293 -3.10 -9.12 1.67
CA TYR A 293 -2.05 -10.04 2.08
C TYR A 293 -2.46 -10.84 3.31
N LYS A 294 -2.04 -12.09 3.36
CA LYS A 294 -2.00 -12.88 4.60
C LYS A 294 -0.67 -12.64 5.29
N LEU A 295 -0.69 -12.41 6.60
CA LEU A 295 0.54 -12.29 7.38
C LEU A 295 1.01 -13.67 7.84
N SER A 296 2.30 -13.99 7.72
CA SER A 296 2.90 -15.17 8.32
C SER A 296 4.21 -14.77 8.99
N SER A 297 4.24 -14.80 10.32
CA SER A 297 5.34 -14.29 11.16
C SER A 297 5.78 -12.88 10.71
N ASP A 298 6.79 -12.76 9.86
CA ASP A 298 7.34 -11.47 9.36
C ASP A 298 7.20 -11.27 7.84
N SER A 299 6.47 -12.16 7.17
CA SER A 299 6.28 -12.13 5.72
C SER A 299 4.84 -11.77 5.35
N LEU A 300 4.72 -10.98 4.29
CA LEU A 300 3.46 -10.72 3.61
C LEU A 300 3.30 -11.71 2.47
N ILE A 301 2.32 -12.61 2.61
CA ILE A 301 1.94 -13.53 1.55
C ILE A 301 0.83 -12.85 0.76
N HIS A 302 1.14 -12.47 -0.48
CA HIS A 302 0.16 -11.85 -1.38
C HIS A 302 -1.03 -12.77 -1.63
N LEU A 303 -2.24 -12.23 -1.51
CA LEU A 303 -3.47 -12.92 -1.84
C LEU A 303 -3.98 -12.49 -3.21
N HIS A 304 -4.07 -11.17 -3.43
CA HIS A 304 -4.55 -10.58 -4.67
C HIS A 304 -4.34 -9.07 -4.72
N THR A 305 -4.33 -8.53 -5.94
CA THR A 305 -4.33 -7.10 -6.21
C THR A 305 -5.41 -6.74 -7.21
N PHE A 306 -6.30 -5.83 -6.83
CA PHE A 306 -7.19 -5.15 -7.76
C PHE A 306 -6.44 -3.99 -8.41
N HIS A 307 -6.58 -3.88 -9.74
CA HIS A 307 -6.16 -2.74 -10.52
C HIS A 307 -7.41 -2.05 -11.05
N THR A 308 -7.64 -0.81 -10.67
CA THR A 308 -8.83 -0.03 -11.07
C THR A 308 -8.57 1.46 -10.94
N THR A 309 -9.36 2.31 -11.57
CA THR A 309 -9.27 3.75 -11.36
C THR A 309 -10.21 4.16 -10.24
N PHE A 310 -9.66 4.60 -9.10
CA PHE A 310 -10.47 5.11 -8.00
C PHE A 310 -10.94 6.53 -8.30
N THR A 311 -12.25 6.76 -8.25
CA THR A 311 -12.88 8.04 -8.59
C THR A 311 -13.16 8.92 -7.38
N GLU A 312 -13.16 8.32 -6.19
CA GLU A 312 -13.49 8.98 -4.92
C GLU A 312 -12.56 8.46 -3.81
N PRO A 313 -12.43 9.15 -2.65
CA PRO A 313 -11.73 8.62 -1.50
C PRO A 313 -12.28 7.26 -1.06
N LEU A 314 -11.38 6.35 -0.70
CA LEU A 314 -11.74 5.01 -0.21
C LEU A 314 -11.82 4.98 1.31
N TYR A 315 -12.86 4.35 1.84
CA TYR A 315 -13.07 4.18 3.28
C TYR A 315 -12.92 2.70 3.63
N PRO A 316 -11.98 2.35 4.55
CA PRO A 316 -11.92 1.00 5.09
C PRO A 316 -13.23 0.63 5.78
N GLY A 317 -13.63 -0.63 5.65
CA GLY A 317 -14.89 -1.14 6.19
C GLY A 317 -14.78 -2.59 6.63
N PHE A 318 -15.57 -2.91 7.66
CA PHE A 318 -15.62 -4.27 8.22
C PHE A 318 -17.06 -4.76 8.25
N GLY A 319 -17.29 -5.93 7.65
CA GLY A 319 -18.56 -6.64 7.70
C GLY A 319 -18.44 -7.95 8.46
N PHE A 320 -19.58 -8.49 8.88
CA PHE A 320 -19.65 -9.72 9.66
C PHE A 320 -20.75 -10.62 9.09
N ARG A 321 -20.44 -11.92 8.94
CA ARG A 321 -21.41 -12.89 8.43
C ARG A 321 -22.46 -13.14 9.51
N SER A 322 -23.71 -12.81 9.20
CA SER A 322 -24.88 -13.06 10.07
C SER A 322 -25.78 -14.13 9.45
N GLY A 323 -26.40 -14.98 10.26
CA GLY A 323 -27.44 -15.92 9.79
C GLY A 323 -27.33 -17.38 10.24
N PHE A 324 -26.21 -17.82 10.82
CA PHE A 324 -26.09 -19.18 11.38
C PHE A 324 -25.83 -19.12 12.88
N SER A 325 -26.50 -19.99 13.63
CA SER A 325 -26.55 -20.01 15.11
C SER A 325 -25.20 -20.17 15.81
N GLY A 326 -24.13 -20.48 15.08
CA GLY A 326 -22.76 -20.66 15.58
C GLY A 326 -21.78 -19.49 15.38
N TRP A 327 -22.15 -18.39 14.70
CA TRP A 327 -21.19 -17.30 14.39
C TRP A 327 -21.26 -16.09 15.32
N SER A 328 -22.01 -16.15 16.41
CA SER A 328 -21.86 -15.16 17.49
C SER A 328 -20.44 -15.21 18.03
N GLY A 329 -19.72 -14.09 17.98
CA GLY A 329 -18.31 -14.02 18.40
C GLY A 329 -17.31 -13.74 17.27
N SER A 330 -17.74 -13.65 16.01
CA SER A 330 -16.89 -13.10 14.95
C SER A 330 -16.38 -11.72 15.33
N SER A 331 -15.10 -11.47 15.11
CA SER A 331 -14.46 -10.21 15.52
C SER A 331 -13.37 -9.76 14.58
N VAL A 332 -13.15 -8.45 14.55
CA VAL A 332 -12.02 -7.77 13.89
C VAL A 332 -11.35 -6.88 14.92
N SER A 333 -10.03 -6.91 14.98
CA SER A 333 -9.21 -6.04 15.84
C SER A 333 -8.17 -5.31 14.97
N LEU A 334 -8.15 -3.99 15.05
CA LEU A 334 -7.15 -3.15 14.38
C LEU A 334 -5.79 -3.32 15.07
N CYS A 335 -4.79 -3.84 14.36
CA CYS A 335 -3.45 -4.00 14.89
C CYS A 335 -2.79 -2.64 15.11
N SER A 336 -2.16 -2.44 16.27
CA SER A 336 -1.24 -1.33 16.52
C SER A 336 0.17 -1.82 16.18
N LEU A 337 0.92 -1.03 15.41
CA LEU A 337 2.28 -1.37 14.97
C LEU A 337 3.26 -0.30 15.43
#